data_AF-A0A970RJ82-F1
#
_entry.id   AF-A0A970RJ82-F1
#
_cell.length_a   1.000
_cell.length_b   1.000
_cell.length_c   1.000
_cell.angle_alpha   90.00
_cell.angle_beta   90.00
_cell.angle_gamma   90.00
#
_symmetry.space_group_name_H-M   'P 1'
#
loop_
_entity.id
_entity.type
_entity.pdbx_description
1 polymer ?
#
loop_
_entity_poly.entity_id
_entity_poly.type
_entity_poly.pdbx_seq_one_letter_code
_entity_poly.pdbx_strand_id
1 'polypeptide(L)'
;FFGDGPEHGEVNAVMEKCLCIMRDCGAELIEVKDPLDPDRLVSEVSVHLHTFKNDLEEYLNGLGGKVPYHALEELIHSGKIHPGILENLKSAAGLGRGSPEYAARNVARLRLRTMIMKIFADLSLDALVFPHQRKLVVPAGETQTERNGVLGAVTGFPAIVVPGGFSRPTGTAPGGIPIGLELLGPPWSEGDLISIAHSFEQLTQFRRPPFSTPPLS
;
A
#
# COMPACT_ATOMS: atom_id res chain seq x y z
N PHE A 1 -0.04 -5.71 -11.38
CA PHE A 1 -0.76 -5.07 -10.26
C PHE A 1 -2.28 -5.12 -10.38
N PHE A 2 -2.85 -5.12 -11.59
CA PHE A 2 -4.25 -5.49 -11.79
C PHE A 2 -4.41 -7.00 -11.54
N GLY A 3 -5.58 -7.40 -11.04
CA GLY A 3 -5.91 -8.81 -10.90
C GLY A 3 -6.67 -9.33 -12.13
N ASP A 4 -6.64 -10.63 -12.32
CA ASP A 4 -7.13 -11.38 -13.48
C ASP A 4 -8.32 -12.30 -13.16
N GLY A 5 -8.51 -12.65 -11.89
CA GLY A 5 -9.71 -13.33 -11.38
C GLY A 5 -11.01 -12.49 -11.41
N PRO A 6 -12.19 -13.13 -11.38
CA PRO A 6 -13.50 -12.47 -11.40
C PRO A 6 -13.75 -11.52 -10.22
N GLU A 7 -13.15 -11.79 -9.06
CA GLU A 7 -13.20 -10.96 -7.85
C GLU A 7 -12.58 -9.57 -8.04
N HIS A 8 -11.75 -9.38 -9.07
CA HIS A 8 -11.12 -8.11 -9.41
C HIS A 8 -11.98 -7.25 -10.35
N GLY A 9 -13.08 -7.80 -10.88
CA GLY A 9 -13.85 -7.16 -11.96
C GLY A 9 -14.35 -5.76 -11.62
N GLU A 10 -14.86 -5.55 -10.40
CA GLU A 10 -15.34 -4.23 -9.96
C GLU A 10 -14.20 -3.20 -9.84
N VAL A 11 -13.04 -3.63 -9.32
CA VAL A 11 -11.84 -2.77 -9.22
C VAL A 11 -11.32 -2.43 -10.61
N ASN A 12 -11.14 -3.43 -11.46
CA ASN A 12 -10.63 -3.25 -12.82
C ASN A 12 -11.55 -2.35 -13.64
N ALA A 13 -12.87 -2.49 -13.52
CA ALA A 13 -13.83 -1.64 -14.23
C ALA A 13 -13.73 -0.16 -13.80
N VAL A 14 -13.55 0.11 -12.49
CA VAL A 14 -13.35 1.48 -12.00
C VAL A 14 -12.00 2.03 -12.46
N MET A 15 -10.94 1.22 -12.39
CA MET A 15 -9.62 1.65 -12.85
C MET A 15 -9.59 1.93 -14.35
N GLU A 16 -10.23 1.11 -15.18
CA GLU A 16 -10.32 1.34 -16.63
C GLU A 16 -10.98 2.69 -16.93
N LYS A 17 -12.05 3.03 -16.20
CA LYS A 17 -12.69 4.35 -16.30
C LYS A 17 -11.71 5.48 -15.93
N CYS A 18 -10.93 5.31 -14.87
CA CYS A 18 -9.92 6.29 -14.46
C CYS A 18 -8.85 6.48 -15.54
N LEU A 19 -8.34 5.38 -16.10
CA LEU A 19 -7.34 5.39 -17.16
C LEU A 19 -7.87 6.08 -18.42
N CYS A 20 -9.12 5.82 -18.82
CA CYS A 20 -9.76 6.55 -19.91
C CYS A 20 -9.82 8.06 -19.65
N ILE A 21 -10.22 8.49 -18.45
CA ILE A 21 -10.24 9.93 -18.10
C ILE A 21 -8.84 10.54 -18.18
N MET A 22 -7.81 9.86 -17.65
CA MET A 22 -6.43 10.34 -17.73
C MET A 22 -5.99 10.52 -19.19
N ARG A 23 -6.29 9.53 -20.04
CA ARG A 23 -5.98 9.57 -21.48
C ARG A 23 -6.71 10.71 -22.20
N ASP A 24 -8.02 10.85 -21.95
CA ASP A 24 -8.87 11.86 -22.59
C ASP A 24 -8.49 13.29 -22.16
N CYS A 25 -7.84 13.44 -21.00
CA CYS A 25 -7.31 14.71 -20.49
C CYS A 25 -5.82 14.92 -20.79
N GLY A 26 -5.24 14.12 -21.69
CA GLY A 26 -3.91 14.37 -22.26
C GLY A 26 -2.76 13.60 -21.63
N ALA A 27 -3.01 12.69 -20.69
CA ALA A 27 -1.97 11.79 -20.22
C ALA A 27 -1.67 10.69 -21.26
N GLU A 28 -0.39 10.44 -21.52
CA GLU A 28 0.03 9.26 -22.28
C GLU A 28 0.04 8.03 -21.36
N LEU A 29 -0.62 6.95 -21.77
CA LEU A 29 -0.66 5.70 -21.00
C LEU A 29 0.20 4.65 -21.67
N ILE A 30 1.28 4.26 -20.97
CA ILE A 30 2.22 3.24 -21.40
C ILE A 30 2.02 1.99 -20.53
N GLU A 31 1.81 0.84 -21.18
CA GLU A 31 1.68 -0.43 -20.49
C GLU A 31 3.04 -0.92 -19.97
N VAL A 32 3.14 -1.12 -18.65
CA VAL A 32 4.32 -1.71 -18.00
C VAL A 32 4.11 -3.22 -17.82
N LYS A 33 4.93 -4.03 -18.47
CA LYS A 33 4.81 -5.50 -18.52
C LYS A 33 5.65 -6.24 -17.49
N ASP A 34 6.42 -5.53 -16.67
CA ASP A 34 7.28 -6.14 -15.66
C ASP A 34 6.47 -6.87 -14.58
N PRO A 35 6.93 -8.07 -14.13
CA PRO A 35 6.20 -8.90 -13.18
C PRO A 35 6.35 -8.35 -11.74
N LEU A 36 5.62 -7.28 -11.44
CA LEU A 36 5.50 -6.72 -10.10
C LEU A 36 4.42 -7.46 -9.32
N ASP A 37 4.87 -8.29 -8.37
CA ASP A 37 4.03 -9.12 -7.52
C ASP A 37 4.10 -8.67 -6.04
N PRO A 38 3.06 -8.02 -5.51
CA PRO A 38 2.98 -7.58 -4.12
C PRO A 38 3.22 -8.68 -3.09
N ASP A 39 2.73 -9.90 -3.33
CA ASP A 39 2.83 -10.98 -2.34
C ASP A 39 4.30 -11.41 -2.20
N ARG A 40 5.00 -11.49 -3.33
CA ARG A 40 6.44 -11.66 -3.38
C ARG A 40 7.20 -10.49 -2.75
N LEU A 41 6.74 -9.25 -2.94
CA LEU A 41 7.36 -8.09 -2.29
C LEU A 41 7.24 -8.16 -0.76
N VAL A 42 6.12 -8.65 -0.24
CA VAL A 42 5.95 -8.87 1.21
C VAL A 42 6.86 -10.00 1.70
N SER A 43 6.85 -11.15 1.02
CA SER A 43 7.51 -12.36 1.51
C SER A 43 9.04 -12.34 1.31
N GLU A 44 9.56 -11.73 0.24
CA GLU A 44 10.99 -11.80 -0.14
C GLU A 44 11.74 -10.47 -0.04
N VAL A 45 11.05 -9.32 -0.02
CA VAL A 45 11.70 -8.01 -0.13
C VAL A 45 11.50 -7.16 1.13
N SER A 46 10.31 -7.21 1.72
CA SER A 46 10.00 -6.44 2.91
C SER A 46 10.86 -6.86 4.10
N VAL A 47 11.29 -5.90 4.91
CA VAL A 47 12.11 -6.14 6.11
C VAL A 47 11.42 -5.74 7.41
N HIS A 48 10.16 -5.31 7.36
CA HIS A 48 9.46 -4.73 8.51
C HIS A 48 9.50 -5.63 9.75
N LEU A 49 9.24 -6.94 9.63
CA LEU A 49 9.32 -7.85 10.79
C LEU A 49 10.75 -8.06 11.31
N HIS A 50 11.77 -7.93 10.46
CA HIS A 50 13.18 -8.05 10.88
C HIS A 50 13.68 -6.84 11.67
N THR A 51 13.07 -5.67 11.47
CA THR A 51 13.47 -4.45 12.18
C THR A 51 12.57 -4.14 13.35
N PHE A 52 11.31 -4.61 13.32
CA PHE A 52 10.25 -4.27 14.25
C PHE A 52 10.65 -4.39 15.72
N LYS A 53 11.23 -5.53 16.14
CA LYS A 53 11.67 -5.75 17.52
C LYS A 53 12.63 -4.64 17.97
N ASN A 54 13.72 -4.46 17.22
CA ASN A 54 14.73 -3.46 17.55
C ASN A 54 14.16 -2.04 17.56
N ASP A 55 13.37 -1.67 16.53
CA ASP A 55 12.78 -0.32 16.42
C ASP A 55 11.82 -0.02 17.57
N LEU A 56 10.94 -0.98 17.90
CA LEU A 56 9.96 -0.81 18.96
C LEU A 56 10.62 -0.72 20.33
N GLU A 57 11.57 -1.60 20.63
CA GLU A 57 12.27 -1.61 21.92
C GLU A 57 13.12 -0.35 22.09
N GLU A 58 13.81 0.12 21.05
CA GLU A 58 14.56 1.38 21.08
C GLU A 58 13.62 2.56 21.39
N TYR A 59 12.47 2.64 20.72
CA TYR A 59 11.47 3.67 20.97
C TYR A 59 10.93 3.62 22.42
N LEU A 60 10.54 2.43 22.91
CA LEU A 60 9.97 2.27 24.25
C LEU A 60 11.00 2.57 25.35
N ASN A 61 12.25 2.13 25.18
CA ASN A 61 13.35 2.45 26.08
C ASN A 61 13.59 3.98 26.15
N GLY A 62 13.47 4.68 25.02
CA GLY A 62 13.54 6.15 24.98
C GLY A 62 12.43 6.86 25.78
N LEU A 63 11.29 6.21 26.01
CA LEU A 63 10.20 6.75 26.83
C LEU A 63 10.43 6.58 28.34
N GLY A 64 11.34 5.69 28.75
CA GLY A 64 11.64 5.40 30.15
C GLY A 64 10.37 5.02 30.95
N GLY A 65 10.26 5.51 32.19
CA GLY A 65 9.15 5.19 33.09
C GLY A 65 7.77 5.72 32.69
N LYS A 66 7.61 6.36 31.52
CA LYS A 66 6.31 6.80 31.00
C LYS A 66 5.45 5.64 30.51
N VAL A 67 6.07 4.50 30.21
CA VAL A 67 5.39 3.29 29.72
C VAL A 67 5.76 2.09 30.60
N PRO A 68 4.87 1.10 30.74
CA PRO A 68 5.09 -0.06 31.61
C PRO A 68 5.82 -1.24 30.94
N TYR A 69 6.06 -1.20 29.63
CA TYR A 69 6.69 -2.28 28.88
C TYR A 69 7.79 -1.72 27.98
N HIS A 70 8.91 -2.43 27.89
CA HIS A 70 10.12 -2.01 27.18
C HIS A 70 10.69 -3.08 26.24
N ALA A 71 10.19 -4.31 26.34
CA ALA A 71 10.54 -5.41 25.45
C ALA A 71 9.32 -5.90 24.66
N LEU A 72 9.55 -6.40 23.43
CA LEU A 72 8.48 -6.99 22.61
C LEU A 72 7.87 -8.22 23.29
N GLU A 73 8.68 -9.04 23.95
CA GLU A 73 8.21 -10.23 24.66
C GLU A 73 7.28 -9.88 25.84
N GLU A 74 7.54 -8.78 26.56
CA GLU A 74 6.65 -8.31 27.65
C GLU A 74 5.28 -7.90 27.11
N LEU A 75 5.26 -7.21 25.97
CA LEU A 75 4.02 -6.83 25.29
C LEU A 75 3.23 -8.05 24.85
N ILE A 76 3.89 -9.05 24.26
CA ILE A 76 3.24 -10.32 23.86
C ILE A 76 2.63 -11.02 25.08
N HIS A 77 3.35 -11.08 26.21
CA HIS A 77 2.86 -11.71 27.44
C HIS A 77 1.81 -10.88 28.19
N SER A 78 1.66 -9.59 27.91
CA SER A 78 0.71 -8.72 28.60
C SER A 78 -0.76 -9.08 28.41
N GLY A 79 -1.08 -9.91 27.40
CA GLY A 79 -2.46 -10.24 27.01
C GLY A 79 -3.24 -9.10 26.37
N LYS A 80 -2.59 -7.95 26.09
CA LYS A 80 -3.22 -6.76 25.50
C LYS A 80 -3.11 -6.68 23.96
N ILE A 81 -2.48 -7.68 23.34
CA ILE A 81 -2.27 -7.73 21.89
C ILE A 81 -3.50 -8.31 21.21
N HIS A 82 -3.98 -7.63 20.16
CA HIS A 82 -5.08 -8.11 19.34
C HIS A 82 -4.67 -9.41 18.60
N PRO A 83 -5.51 -10.47 18.57
CA PRO A 83 -5.15 -11.75 17.96
C PRO A 83 -4.68 -11.64 16.50
N GLY A 84 -5.27 -10.74 15.72
CA GLY A 84 -4.95 -10.52 14.31
C GLY A 84 -3.52 -10.02 14.02
N ILE A 85 -2.76 -9.57 15.03
CA ILE A 85 -1.36 -9.17 14.87
C ILE A 85 -0.39 -10.06 15.65
N LEU A 86 -0.89 -10.96 16.50
CA LEU A 86 -0.08 -11.72 17.45
C LEU A 86 0.97 -12.59 16.74
N GLU A 87 0.60 -13.27 15.67
CA GLU A 87 1.53 -14.11 14.92
C GLU A 87 2.65 -13.29 14.27
N ASN A 88 2.35 -12.11 13.72
CA ASN A 88 3.38 -11.22 13.19
C ASN A 88 4.34 -10.75 14.29
N LEU A 89 3.84 -10.45 15.50
CA LEU A 89 4.70 -10.07 16.63
C LEU A 89 5.59 -11.23 17.09
N LYS A 90 5.05 -12.45 17.15
CA LYS A 90 5.85 -13.65 17.45
C LYS A 90 6.91 -13.90 16.39
N SER A 91 6.57 -13.76 15.10
CA SER A 91 7.54 -13.87 14.02
C SER A 91 8.62 -12.80 14.15
N ALA A 92 8.25 -11.54 14.37
CA ALA A 92 9.20 -10.44 14.56
C ALA A 92 10.14 -10.66 15.75
N ALA A 93 9.65 -11.25 16.85
CA ALA A 93 10.47 -11.56 18.03
C ALA A 93 11.62 -12.55 17.73
N GLY A 94 11.43 -13.45 16.76
CA GLY A 94 12.44 -14.41 16.31
C GLY A 94 13.34 -13.91 15.16
N LEU A 95 13.07 -12.74 14.60
CA LEU A 95 13.82 -12.15 13.49
C LEU A 95 14.73 -11.01 13.99
N GLY A 96 15.70 -10.61 13.16
CA GLY A 96 16.59 -9.51 13.50
C GLY A 96 17.44 -9.01 12.34
N ARG A 97 18.01 -7.81 12.52
CA ARG A 97 18.86 -7.11 11.54
C ARG A 97 20.20 -7.79 11.25
N GLY A 98 20.64 -8.70 12.13
CA GLY A 98 21.93 -9.40 11.98
C GLY A 98 21.87 -10.65 11.11
N SER A 99 20.70 -11.06 10.62
CA SER A 99 20.57 -12.34 9.92
C SER A 99 21.00 -12.28 8.45
N PRO A 100 21.52 -13.38 7.89
CA PRO A 100 21.77 -13.49 6.44
C PRO A 100 20.52 -13.22 5.59
N GLU A 101 19.35 -13.61 6.09
CA GLU A 101 18.07 -13.34 5.43
C GLU A 101 17.77 -11.84 5.36
N TYR A 102 17.98 -11.09 6.45
CA TYR A 102 17.80 -9.64 6.44
C TYR A 102 18.75 -8.97 5.44
N ALA A 103 20.02 -9.40 5.38
CA ALA A 103 20.96 -8.90 4.38
C ALA A 103 20.51 -9.20 2.95
N ALA A 104 20.04 -10.43 2.67
CA ALA A 104 19.52 -10.82 1.37
C ALA A 104 18.29 -10.00 0.95
N ARG A 105 17.34 -9.77 1.87
CA ARG A 105 16.15 -8.93 1.64
C ARG A 105 16.54 -7.49 1.30
N ASN A 106 17.54 -6.92 1.98
CA ASN A 106 18.03 -5.57 1.63
C ASN A 106 18.69 -5.51 0.25
N VAL A 107 19.44 -6.54 -0.15
CA VAL A 107 19.94 -6.65 -1.53
C VAL A 107 18.77 -6.74 -2.53
N ALA A 108 17.72 -7.51 -2.21
CA ALA A 108 16.51 -7.59 -3.03
C ALA A 108 15.80 -6.22 -3.14
N ARG A 109 15.71 -5.45 -2.05
CA ARG A 109 15.19 -4.06 -2.06
C ARG A 109 15.97 -3.15 -2.99
N LEU A 110 17.30 -3.21 -2.96
CA LEU A 110 18.15 -2.43 -3.85
C LEU A 110 17.93 -2.83 -5.31
N ARG A 111 17.88 -4.13 -5.62
CA ARG A 111 17.58 -4.62 -6.97
C ARG A 111 16.22 -4.16 -7.47
N LEU A 112 15.20 -4.21 -6.62
CA LEU A 112 13.86 -3.72 -6.93
C LEU A 112 13.88 -2.21 -7.22
N ARG A 113 14.50 -1.41 -6.36
CA ARG A 113 14.64 0.05 -6.58
C ARG A 113 15.29 0.35 -7.93
N THR A 114 16.39 -0.35 -8.25
CA THR A 114 17.07 -0.19 -9.55
C THR A 114 16.18 -0.56 -10.73
N MET A 115 15.43 -1.67 -10.62
CA MET A 115 14.50 -2.10 -11.66
C MET A 115 13.36 -1.09 -11.88
N ILE A 116 12.72 -0.59 -10.82
CA ILE A 116 11.67 0.43 -10.94
C ILE A 116 12.23 1.73 -11.54
N MET A 117 13.40 2.20 -11.09
CA MET A 117 14.04 3.37 -11.70
C MET A 117 14.36 3.18 -13.18
N LYS A 118 14.76 1.96 -13.57
CA LYS A 118 15.00 1.63 -14.96
C LYS A 118 13.71 1.69 -15.79
N ILE A 119 12.59 1.21 -15.26
CA ILE A 119 11.28 1.32 -15.92
C ILE A 119 10.92 2.80 -16.15
N PHE A 120 11.05 3.64 -15.11
CA PHE A 120 10.82 5.08 -15.23
C PHE A 120 11.71 5.71 -16.32
N ALA A 121 13.00 5.36 -16.35
CA ALA A 121 13.95 5.93 -17.31
C ALA A 121 13.73 5.44 -18.75
N ASP A 122 13.56 4.13 -18.94
CA ASP A 122 13.42 3.51 -20.27
C ASP A 122 12.13 3.95 -20.97
N LEU A 123 11.05 4.12 -20.20
CA LEU A 123 9.73 4.48 -20.71
C LEU A 123 9.40 5.97 -20.53
N SER A 124 10.33 6.77 -19.97
CA SER A 124 10.15 8.20 -19.71
C SER A 124 8.86 8.52 -18.94
N LEU A 125 8.61 7.79 -17.85
CA LEU A 125 7.37 7.92 -17.08
C LEU A 125 7.48 9.01 -16.00
N ASP A 126 6.38 9.69 -15.73
CA ASP A 126 6.26 10.60 -14.57
C ASP A 126 5.70 9.88 -13.33
N ALA A 127 4.81 8.90 -13.53
CA ALA A 127 4.21 8.09 -12.47
C ALA A 127 3.81 6.71 -12.98
N LEU A 128 3.78 5.73 -12.08
CA LEU A 128 3.07 4.47 -12.27
C LEU A 128 1.66 4.60 -11.69
N VAL A 129 0.67 4.03 -12.36
CA VAL A 129 -0.73 4.02 -11.93
C VAL A 129 -1.25 2.59 -11.80
N PHE A 130 -1.88 2.27 -10.67
CA PHE A 130 -2.47 0.95 -10.41
C PHE A 130 -3.55 1.02 -9.32
N PRO A 131 -4.44 0.03 -9.20
CA PRO A 131 -5.39 0.00 -8.08
C PRO A 131 -4.65 -0.17 -6.75
N HIS A 132 -5.07 0.54 -5.70
CA HIS A 132 -4.46 0.37 -4.36
C HIS A 132 -4.69 -1.04 -3.77
N GLN A 133 -5.86 -1.61 -4.06
CA GLN A 133 -6.29 -2.97 -3.70
C GLN A 133 -6.81 -3.66 -4.95
N ARG A 134 -6.47 -4.94 -5.19
CA ARG A 134 -6.97 -5.66 -6.38
C ARG A 134 -8.43 -6.06 -6.26
N LYS A 135 -8.91 -6.25 -5.03
CA LYS A 135 -10.29 -6.65 -4.74
C LYS A 135 -10.95 -5.69 -3.75
N LEU A 136 -12.27 -5.80 -3.67
CA LEU A 136 -13.08 -5.04 -2.73
C LEU A 136 -12.78 -5.44 -1.27
N VAL A 137 -13.23 -4.60 -0.34
CA VAL A 137 -13.05 -4.83 1.10
C VAL A 137 -13.79 -6.09 1.56
N VAL A 138 -13.16 -6.85 2.46
CA VAL A 138 -13.78 -7.99 3.16
C VAL A 138 -14.58 -7.55 4.40
N PRO A 139 -15.54 -8.35 4.88
CA PRO A 139 -16.22 -8.12 6.15
C PRO A 139 -15.26 -7.93 7.33
N ALA A 140 -15.72 -7.19 8.34
CA ALA A 140 -14.95 -6.98 9.57
C ALA A 140 -14.64 -8.32 10.26
N GLY A 141 -13.37 -8.52 10.61
CA GLY A 141 -12.86 -9.76 11.20
C GLY A 141 -12.14 -10.68 10.21
N GLU A 142 -12.27 -10.42 8.90
CA GLU A 142 -11.54 -11.16 7.86
C GLU A 142 -10.22 -10.48 7.47
N THR A 143 -9.30 -11.25 6.89
CA THR A 143 -7.99 -10.76 6.43
C THR A 143 -8.08 -10.23 5.01
N GLN A 144 -7.88 -8.92 4.84
CA GLN A 144 -7.76 -8.31 3.52
C GLN A 144 -6.40 -8.64 2.87
N THR A 145 -6.42 -9.28 1.71
CA THR A 145 -5.24 -9.64 0.89
C THR A 145 -5.13 -8.78 -0.37
N GLU A 146 -4.06 -8.98 -1.17
CA GLU A 146 -3.89 -8.41 -2.51
C GLU A 146 -3.78 -6.88 -2.55
N ARG A 147 -2.94 -6.38 -1.64
CA ARG A 147 -2.64 -4.96 -1.46
C ARG A 147 -1.46 -4.59 -2.35
N ASN A 148 -1.58 -3.54 -3.16
CA ASN A 148 -0.50 -3.12 -4.05
C ASN A 148 0.45 -2.08 -3.41
N GLY A 149 0.01 -1.38 -2.35
CA GLY A 149 0.81 -0.33 -1.68
C GLY A 149 2.13 -0.78 -1.05
N VAL A 150 2.40 -2.09 -0.98
CA VAL A 150 3.70 -2.61 -0.58
C VAL A 150 4.84 -2.11 -1.48
N LEU A 151 4.58 -1.85 -2.77
CA LEU A 151 5.62 -1.38 -3.69
C LEU A 151 6.27 -0.09 -3.19
N GLY A 152 5.46 0.93 -2.90
CA GLY A 152 5.94 2.20 -2.34
C GLY A 152 6.64 2.00 -0.99
N ALA A 153 6.08 1.16 -0.11
CA ALA A 153 6.65 0.89 1.20
C ALA A 153 8.05 0.23 1.16
N VAL A 154 8.25 -0.80 0.32
CA VAL A 154 9.53 -1.53 0.28
C VAL A 154 10.60 -0.78 -0.51
N THR A 155 10.20 -0.06 -1.55
CA THR A 155 11.10 0.79 -2.34
C THR A 155 11.44 2.07 -1.61
N GLY A 156 10.54 2.64 -0.80
CA GLY A 156 10.68 3.97 -0.23
C GLY A 156 10.49 5.08 -1.27
N PHE A 157 9.71 4.82 -2.31
CA PHE A 157 9.35 5.79 -3.35
C PHE A 157 8.06 6.51 -2.94
N PRO A 158 7.86 7.78 -3.34
CA PRO A 158 6.64 8.50 -3.02
C PRO A 158 5.43 7.86 -3.69
N ALA A 159 4.37 7.64 -2.92
CA ALA A 159 3.09 7.12 -3.39
C ALA A 159 1.94 7.99 -2.86
N ILE A 160 0.90 8.17 -3.66
CA ILE A 160 -0.33 8.86 -3.28
C ILE A 160 -1.54 8.08 -3.80
N VAL A 161 -2.59 7.98 -2.97
CA VAL A 161 -3.85 7.34 -3.33
C VAL A 161 -4.94 8.39 -3.42
N VAL A 162 -5.67 8.41 -4.53
CA VAL A 162 -6.84 9.27 -4.76
C VAL A 162 -8.09 8.42 -5.01
N PRO A 163 -9.30 8.92 -4.70
CA PRO A 163 -10.54 8.21 -5.01
C PRO A 163 -10.69 7.96 -6.52
N GLY A 164 -10.69 6.71 -6.95
CA GLY A 164 -10.92 6.31 -8.35
C GLY A 164 -12.40 6.07 -8.68
N GLY A 165 -13.25 5.91 -7.68
CA GLY A 165 -14.67 5.68 -7.86
C GLY A 165 -15.23 4.68 -6.86
N PHE A 166 -16.30 4.00 -7.25
CA PHE A 166 -16.99 3.05 -6.40
C PHE A 166 -17.40 1.82 -7.20
N SER A 167 -17.41 0.67 -6.53
CA SER A 167 -18.07 -0.52 -7.03
C SER A 167 -19.57 -0.29 -7.23
N ARG A 168 -20.22 -1.22 -7.94
CA ARG A 168 -21.67 -1.32 -7.94
C ARG A 168 -22.21 -1.47 -6.50
N PRO A 169 -23.37 -0.89 -6.21
CA PRO A 169 -24.07 -1.13 -4.95
C PRO A 169 -24.38 -2.62 -4.73
N THR A 170 -24.29 -3.04 -3.48
CA THR A 170 -24.72 -4.37 -3.04
C THR A 170 -25.65 -4.23 -1.82
N GLY A 171 -26.27 -5.33 -1.39
CA GLY A 171 -27.10 -5.31 -0.17
C GLY A 171 -26.33 -4.93 1.09
N THR A 172 -25.03 -5.23 1.16
CA THR A 172 -24.15 -4.88 2.27
C THR A 172 -23.41 -3.55 2.07
N ALA A 173 -23.38 -3.02 0.84
CA ALA A 173 -22.76 -1.75 0.50
C ALA A 173 -23.65 -0.94 -0.46
N PRO A 174 -24.74 -0.31 0.01
CA PRO A 174 -25.71 0.39 -0.84
C PRO A 174 -25.13 1.63 -1.53
N GLY A 175 -24.07 2.23 -0.99
CA GLY A 175 -23.34 3.33 -1.64
C GLY A 175 -22.29 2.87 -2.67
N GLY A 176 -22.06 1.56 -2.78
CA GLY A 176 -20.87 0.98 -3.39
C GLY A 176 -19.65 1.06 -2.45
N ILE A 177 -18.62 0.27 -2.74
CA ILE A 177 -17.35 0.26 -2.00
C ILE A 177 -16.39 1.23 -2.69
N PRO A 178 -15.77 2.19 -1.99
CA PRO A 178 -14.80 3.11 -2.60
C PRO A 178 -13.55 2.36 -3.05
N ILE A 179 -13.06 2.69 -4.24
CA ILE A 179 -11.88 2.08 -4.86
C ILE A 179 -10.85 3.18 -5.08
N GLY A 180 -9.62 2.93 -4.61
CA GLY A 180 -8.50 3.88 -4.70
C GLY A 180 -7.64 3.64 -5.93
N LEU A 181 -7.31 4.71 -6.63
CA LEU A 181 -6.26 4.76 -7.64
C LEU A 181 -4.97 5.19 -6.96
N GLU A 182 -3.94 4.37 -7.03
CA GLU A 182 -2.61 4.67 -6.48
C GLU A 182 -1.68 5.14 -7.59
N LEU A 183 -0.97 6.22 -7.32
CA LEU A 183 0.12 6.75 -8.13
C LEU A 183 1.43 6.59 -7.36
N LEU A 184 2.45 6.06 -8.02
CA LEU A 184 3.82 5.97 -7.50
C LEU A 184 4.74 6.81 -8.38
N GLY A 185 5.57 7.66 -7.78
CA GLY A 185 6.59 8.44 -8.49
C GLY A 185 8.01 7.92 -8.23
N PRO A 186 9.02 8.40 -8.98
CA PRO A 186 10.42 8.19 -8.63
C PRO A 186 10.81 8.91 -7.32
N PRO A 187 11.97 8.61 -6.71
CA PRO A 187 12.41 9.29 -5.49
C PRO A 187 12.41 10.82 -5.63
N TRP A 188 11.86 11.50 -4.61
CA TRP A 188 11.83 12.96 -4.49
C TRP A 188 10.92 13.69 -5.49
N SER A 189 9.97 12.98 -6.12
CA SER A 189 9.04 13.54 -7.10
C SER A 189 7.67 13.91 -6.49
N GLU A 190 7.59 14.17 -5.17
CA GLU A 190 6.32 14.45 -4.49
C GLU A 190 5.58 15.64 -5.12
N GLY A 191 6.30 16.66 -5.59
CA GLY A 191 5.71 17.83 -6.25
C GLY A 191 4.96 17.48 -7.54
N ASP A 192 5.58 16.70 -8.41
CA ASP A 192 4.96 16.24 -9.66
C ASP A 192 3.82 15.26 -9.36
N LEU A 193 4.04 14.34 -8.41
CA LEU A 193 3.05 13.35 -8.00
C LEU A 193 1.78 14.00 -7.43
N ILE A 194 1.93 15.03 -6.58
CA ILE A 194 0.80 15.82 -6.06
C ILE A 194 0.10 16.58 -7.20
N SER A 195 0.85 17.12 -8.16
CA SER A 195 0.29 17.85 -9.30
C SER A 195 -0.57 16.95 -10.20
N ILE A 196 -0.11 15.72 -10.47
CA ILE A 196 -0.86 14.70 -11.21
C ILE A 196 -2.11 14.28 -10.44
N ALA A 197 -1.95 13.94 -9.15
CA ALA A 197 -3.04 13.51 -8.29
C ALA A 197 -4.13 14.59 -8.15
N HIS A 198 -3.72 15.85 -7.94
CA HIS A 198 -4.63 16.98 -7.84
C HIS A 198 -5.40 17.20 -9.15
N SER A 199 -4.72 17.17 -10.29
CA SER A 199 -5.38 17.32 -11.60
C SER A 199 -6.43 16.22 -11.82
N PHE A 200 -6.09 14.97 -11.53
CA PHE A 200 -7.04 13.86 -11.60
C PHE A 200 -8.23 14.03 -10.66
N GLU A 201 -7.99 14.45 -9.41
CA GLU A 201 -9.05 14.70 -8.44
C GLU A 201 -9.99 15.83 -8.92
N GLN A 202 -9.45 16.94 -9.42
CA GLN A 202 -10.25 18.07 -9.91
C GLN A 202 -11.12 17.70 -11.12
N LEU A 203 -10.62 16.85 -12.02
CA LEU A 203 -11.38 16.39 -13.19
C LEU A 203 -12.52 15.43 -12.82
N THR A 204 -12.36 14.66 -11.74
CA THR A 204 -13.26 13.52 -11.45
C THR A 204 -14.20 13.75 -10.28
N GLN A 205 -13.72 14.41 -9.22
CA GLN A 205 -14.46 14.65 -7.98
C GLN A 205 -15.19 13.40 -7.46
N PHE A 206 -14.58 12.22 -7.59
CA PHE A 206 -15.24 10.96 -7.26
C PHE A 206 -15.56 10.79 -5.78
N ARG A 207 -14.88 11.53 -4.88
CA ARG A 207 -15.09 11.43 -3.45
C ARG A 207 -16.54 11.75 -3.09
N ARG A 208 -17.17 10.84 -2.34
CA ARG A 208 -18.50 11.06 -1.75
C ARG A 208 -18.41 10.88 -0.23
N PRO A 209 -19.04 11.75 0.58
CA PRO A 209 -19.10 11.53 2.02
C PRO A 209 -19.88 10.25 2.34
N PRO A 210 -19.49 9.49 3.37
CA PRO A 210 -20.25 8.32 3.81
C PRO A 210 -21.58 8.77 4.43
N PHE A 211 -22.67 8.05 4.15
CA PHE A 211 -24.01 8.40 4.64
C PHE A 211 -24.12 8.38 6.17
N SER A 212 -23.27 7.61 6.84
CA SER A 212 -23.31 7.37 8.29
C SER A 212 -22.49 8.38 9.10
N THR A 213 -21.73 9.27 8.45
CA THR A 213 -20.89 10.25 9.14
C THR A 213 -21.37 11.66 8.79
N PRO A 214 -22.09 12.36 9.71
CA PRO A 214 -22.54 13.72 9.45
C PRO A 214 -21.33 14.68 9.28
N PRO A 215 -21.53 15.85 8.63
CA PRO A 215 -20.49 16.88 8.55
C PRO A 215 -20.01 17.28 9.95
N LEU A 216 -18.71 17.57 10.07
CA LEU A 216 -18.18 18.21 11.27
C LEU A 216 -18.83 19.60 11.39
N SER A 217 -19.57 19.79 12.49
CA SER A 217 -20.21 21.05 12.87
C SER A 217 -19.20 22.10 13.31
#